data_AF-A0A4R6K4G0-F1
#
_entry.id   AF-A0A4R6K4G0-F1
#
_cell.length_a   1.000
_cell.length_b   1.000
_cell.length_c   1.000
_cell.angle_alpha   90.00
_cell.angle_beta   90.00
_cell.angle_gamma   90.00
#
_symmetry.space_group_name_H-M   'P 1'
#
loop_
_entity.id
_entity.type
_entity.pdbx_description
1 polymer ?
#
loop_
_entity_poly.entity_id
_entity_poly.type
_entity_poly.pdbx_seq_one_letter_code
_entity_poly.pdbx_strand_id
1 'polypeptide(L)'
;MYYGAGGHDEAAVPGDEYRETWRKMVVDSRVAVQVAVLDDDIVGVITLDANGLFPTIAPHETRVRLVGIFVEPGRWSSGVAAP
;
A
#
# COMPACT_ATOMS: atom_id res chain seq x y z
N MET A 1 -1.19 -9.21 19.33
CA MET A 1 -1.64 -9.86 18.09
C MET A 1 -0.56 -9.62 17.03
N TYR A 2 0.39 -10.53 16.85
CA TYR A 2 1.51 -10.33 15.90
C TYR A 2 1.00 -10.66 14.49
N TYR A 3 1.26 -9.80 13.49
CA TYR A 3 0.99 -10.12 12.09
C TYR A 3 2.28 -10.61 11.44
N GLY A 4 2.36 -11.93 11.21
CA GLY A 4 3.49 -12.55 10.53
C GLY A 4 3.39 -12.37 9.02
N ALA A 5 4.11 -11.40 8.48
CA ALA A 5 4.49 -11.37 7.08
C ALA A 5 6.00 -11.57 6.99
N GLY A 6 6.45 -12.71 6.47
CA GLY A 6 7.87 -12.92 6.13
C GLY A 6 8.81 -13.36 7.27
N GLY A 7 8.30 -13.86 8.40
CA GLY A 7 9.14 -14.43 9.47
C GLY A 7 9.72 -13.42 10.46
N HIS A 8 9.18 -12.20 10.50
CA HIS A 8 9.44 -11.22 11.56
C HIS A 8 8.19 -11.04 12.42
N ASP A 9 8.33 -11.23 13.73
CA ASP A 9 7.29 -10.91 14.71
C ASP A 9 7.28 -9.40 14.97
N GLU A 10 6.56 -8.65 14.14
CA GLU A 10 6.33 -7.23 14.39
C GLU A 10 5.13 -7.02 15.33
N ALA A 11 5.25 -6.03 16.20
CA ALA A 11 4.22 -5.69 17.17
C ALA A 11 2.88 -5.39 16.49
N ALA A 12 1.78 -5.85 17.09
CA ALA A 12 0.40 -5.65 16.66
C ALA A 12 0.01 -4.19 16.33
N VAL A 13 0.76 -3.26 16.92
CA VAL A 13 0.53 -1.84 16.80
C VAL A 13 1.74 -1.26 16.08
N PRO A 14 1.55 -0.60 14.93
CA PRO A 14 2.67 0.01 14.22
C PRO A 14 3.34 1.05 15.12
N GLY A 15 4.66 1.00 15.19
CA GLY A 15 5.48 1.96 15.93
C GLY A 15 5.31 3.39 15.40
N ASP A 16 5.79 4.36 16.16
CA ASP A 16 5.59 5.79 15.83
C ASP A 16 6.25 6.20 14.52
N GLU A 17 7.41 5.62 14.19
CA GLU A 17 8.09 5.84 12.91
C GLU A 17 7.26 5.35 11.70
N TYR A 18 6.61 4.18 11.85
CA TYR A 18 5.70 3.66 10.82
C TYR A 18 4.48 4.57 10.66
N ARG A 19 3.88 5.02 11.77
CA ARG A 19 2.73 5.92 11.77
C ARG A 19 3.06 7.27 11.13
N GLU A 20 4.24 7.81 11.42
CA GLU A 20 4.71 9.06 10.82
C GLU A 20 4.93 8.90 9.31
N THR A 21 5.57 7.81 8.89
CA THR A 21 5.77 7.48 7.47
C THR A 21 4.44 7.32 6.74
N TRP A 22 3.50 6.58 7.32
CA TRP A 22 2.15 6.44 6.79
C TRP A 22 1.43 7.78 6.65
N ARG A 23 1.49 8.63 7.69
CA ARG A 23 0.90 9.98 7.65
C ARG A 23 1.49 10.80 6.51
N LYS A 24 2.82 10.80 6.34
CA LYS A 24 3.50 11.52 5.25
C LYS A 24 3.04 11.03 3.88
N MET A 25 2.88 9.72 3.70
CA MET A 25 2.38 9.14 2.44
C MET A 25 0.93 9.55 2.14
N VAL A 26 0.02 9.45 3.12
CA VAL A 26 -1.41 9.74 2.90
C VAL A 26 -1.68 11.22 2.61
N VAL A 27 -0.88 12.14 3.15
CA VAL A 27 -1.06 13.58 2.90
C VAL A 27 -0.32 14.07 1.65
N ASP A 28 0.56 13.25 1.07
CA ASP A 28 1.23 13.61 -0.18
C ASP A 28 0.29 13.43 -1.36
N SER A 29 -0.11 14.55 -1.97
CA SER A 29 -0.98 14.59 -3.17
C SER A 29 -0.46 13.80 -4.38
N ARG A 30 0.83 13.44 -4.42
CA ARG A 30 1.42 12.63 -5.48
C ARG A 30 1.36 11.13 -5.20
N VAL A 31 0.98 10.74 -3.98
CA VAL A 31 0.82 9.35 -3.58
C VAL A 31 -0.66 9.01 -3.52
N ALA A 32 -1.08 8.02 -4.31
CA ALA A 32 -2.43 7.49 -4.24
C ALA A 32 -2.44 6.26 -3.32
N VAL A 33 -3.26 6.31 -2.28
CA VAL A 33 -3.50 5.19 -1.37
C VAL A 33 -4.93 4.72 -1.57
N GLN A 34 -5.10 3.48 -1.99
CA GLN A 34 -6.40 2.82 -2.09
C GLN A 34 -6.55 1.80 -0.98
N VAL A 35 -7.70 1.81 -0.31
CA VAL A 35 -8.02 0.93 0.82
C VAL A 35 -9.25 0.11 0.47
N ALA A 36 -9.13 -1.21 0.54
CA ALA A 36 -10.25 -2.12 0.47
C ALA A 36 -10.76 -2.40 1.88
N VAL A 37 -12.03 -2.06 2.11
CA VAL A 37 -12.72 -2.26 3.39
C VAL A 37 -13.82 -3.29 3.18
N LEU A 38 -13.94 -4.23 4.10
CA LEU A 38 -15.07 -5.12 4.19
C LEU A 38 -15.60 -5.09 5.62
N ASP A 39 -16.90 -4.85 5.75
CA ASP A 39 -17.53 -4.51 7.03
C ASP A 39 -16.81 -3.31 7.66
N ASP A 40 -16.16 -3.50 8.81
CA ASP A 40 -15.38 -2.47 9.51
C ASP A 40 -13.85 -2.70 9.43
N ASP A 41 -13.41 -3.71 8.68
CA ASP A 41 -12.01 -4.14 8.61
C ASP A 41 -11.33 -3.74 7.29
N ILE A 42 -10.10 -3.25 7.40
CA ILE A 42 -9.22 -3.05 6.25
C ILE A 42 -8.66 -4.40 5.81
N VAL A 43 -9.11 -4.88 4.65
CA VAL A 43 -8.72 -6.18 4.10
C VAL A 43 -7.66 -6.07 3.00
N GLY A 44 -7.37 -4.85 2.53
CA GLY A 44 -6.32 -4.62 1.55
C GLY A 44 -5.93 -3.15 1.39
N VAL A 45 -4.70 -2.92 0.96
CA VAL A 45 -4.14 -1.58 0.71
C VAL A 45 -3.25 -1.65 -0.53
N ILE A 46 -3.41 -0.68 -1.44
CA ILE A 46 -2.51 -0.45 -2.56
C ILE A 46 -1.99 0.99 -2.47
N THR A 47 -0.67 1.15 -2.57
CA THR A 47 -0.01 2.47 -2.58
C THR A 47 0.72 2.67 -3.89
N LEU A 48 0.39 3.75 -4.60
CA LEU A 48 0.99 4.15 -5.87
C LEU A 48 1.65 5.52 -5.73
N ASP A 49 2.84 5.69 -6.31
CA ASP A 49 3.56 6.97 -6.35
C ASP A 49 3.64 7.49 -7.78
N ALA A 50 3.09 8.69 -8.00
CA ALA A 50 3.07 9.40 -9.27
C ALA A 50 4.21 10.43 -9.40
N ASN A 51 5.14 10.52 -8.43
CA ASN A 51 6.30 11.44 -8.49
C ASN A 51 7.36 11.06 -9.53
N GLY A 52 7.32 9.84 -10.06
CA GLY A 52 8.37 9.35 -10.94
C GLY A 52 8.29 9.93 -12.35
N LEU A 53 9.21 10.85 -12.68
CA LEU A 53 9.76 10.92 -14.03
C LEU A 53 10.45 9.57 -14.30
N PHE A 54 9.67 8.58 -14.70
CA PHE A 54 10.21 7.31 -15.17
C PHE A 54 10.92 7.59 -16.50
N PRO A 55 12.24 7.39 -16.63
CA PRO A 55 12.90 7.52 -17.92
C PRO A 55 12.27 6.51 -18.87
N THR A 56 11.45 7.02 -19.79
CA THR A 56 10.73 6.22 -20.78
C THR A 56 10.96 6.84 -22.15
N ILE A 57 11.03 5.98 -23.16
CA ILE A 57 11.06 6.37 -24.57
C ILE A 57 9.68 6.82 -25.08
N ALA A 58 8.63 6.71 -24.26
CA ALA A 58 7.26 7.09 -24.57
C ALA A 58 6.84 8.34 -23.77
N PRO A 59 7.09 9.56 -24.27
CA PRO A 59 6.88 10.82 -23.54
C PRO A 59 5.41 11.14 -23.21
N HIS A 60 4.46 10.35 -23.73
CA HIS A 60 3.03 10.51 -23.49
C HIS A 60 2.47 9.50 -22.46
N GLU A 61 3.27 8.56 -21.98
CA GLU A 61 2.83 7.59 -20.98
C GLU A 61 2.99 8.17 -19.56
N THR A 62 1.87 8.31 -18.85
CA THR A 62 1.90 8.53 -17.39
C THR A 62 2.15 7.19 -16.72
N ARG A 63 3.26 7.05 -16.00
CA ARG A 63 3.60 5.84 -15.24
C ARG A 63 3.49 6.12 -13.75
N VAL A 64 2.93 5.17 -13.02
CA VAL A 64 2.87 5.16 -11.56
C VAL A 64 3.76 4.04 -11.03
N ARG A 65 4.43 4.29 -9.91
CA ARG A 65 5.22 3.27 -9.21
C ARG A 65 4.32 2.54 -8.21
N LEU A 66 4.23 1.22 -8.29
CA LEU A 66 3.70 0.44 -7.17
C LEU A 66 4.68 0.50 -6.01
N VAL A 67 4.29 1.17 -4.92
CA VAL A 67 5.09 1.33 -3.70
C VAL A 67 4.87 0.16 -2.76
N GLY A 68 3.62 -0.27 -2.62
CA GLY A 68 3.27 -1.36 -1.72
C GLY A 68 1.89 -1.92 -2.04
N ILE A 69 1.75 -3.22 -1.79
CA ILE A 69 0.49 -3.93 -1.80
C ILE A 69 0.39 -4.79 -0.54
N PHE A 70 -0.74 -4.73 0.14
CA PHE A 70 -1.08 -5.58 1.26
C PHE A 70 -2.47 -6.15 1.03
N VAL A 71 -2.64 -7.44 1.33
CA VAL A 71 -3.93 -8.11 1.38
C VAL A 71 -3.95 -9.01 2.59
N GLU A 72 -5.05 -9.01 3.33
CA GLU A 72 -5.28 -9.94 4.42
C GLU A 72 -5.14 -11.39 3.92
N PRO A 73 -4.40 -12.29 4.62
CA PRO A 73 -4.17 -13.67 4.18
C PRO A 73 -5.43 -14.46 3.83
N GLY A 74 -6.53 -14.27 4.57
CA GLY A 74 -7.82 -14.90 4.28
C GLY A 74 -8.46 -14.46 2.95
N ARG A 75 -7.90 -13.45 2.29
CA ARG A 75 -8.46 -12.77 1.11
C ARG A 75 -7.55 -12.80 -0.11
N TRP A 76 -6.40 -13.46 -0.08
CA TRP A 76 -5.43 -13.48 -1.18
C TRP A 76 -6.00 -13.94 -2.53
N SER A 77 -7.06 -14.76 -2.54
CA SER A 77 -7.73 -15.24 -3.76
C SER A 77 -9.12 -14.64 -4.00
N SER A 78 -9.49 -13.59 -3.25
CA SER A 78 -10.81 -12.95 -3.34
C SER A 78 -10.91 -11.86 -4.41
N GLY A 79 -9.81 -11.55 -5.10
CA GLY A 79 -9.75 -10.47 -6.07
C GLY A 79 -9.51 -9.08 -5.47
N VAL A 80 -9.31 -8.95 -4.14
CA VAL A 80 -9.03 -7.66 -3.47
C VAL A 80 -7.77 -6.95 -4.03
N ALA A 81 -6.79 -7.70 -4.53
CA ALA A 81 -5.60 -7.18 -5.19
C ALA A 81 -5.70 -7.10 -6.72
N ALA A 82 -6.85 -7.47 -7.30
CA ALA A 82 -7.03 -7.40 -8.74
C ALA A 82 -7.15 -5.93 -9.18
N PRO A 83 -6.48 -5.52 -10.27
CA PRO A 83 -6.52 -4.16 -10.79
C PRO A 83 -7.88 -3.76 -11.35
#